data_AF-A0A396IQX0-F1
#
_entry.id   AF-A0A396IQX0-F1
#
_cell.length_a   1.000
_cell.length_b   1.000
_cell.length_c   1.000
_cell.angle_alpha   90.00
_cell.angle_beta   90.00
_cell.angle_gamma   90.00
#
_symmetry.space_group_name_H-M   'P 1'
#
loop_
_entity.id
_entity.type
_entity.pdbx_description
1 polymer ?
#
loop_
_entity_poly.entity_id
_entity_poly.type
_entity_poly.pdbx_seq_one_letter_code
_entity_poly.pdbx_strand_id
1 'polypeptide(L)'
;MLSKEDPSQNVEDLSSSSLVKRELEQLLSKKHLDYENLSLLTDFFVKHPSVRLKDTSLSNRYKGYAYNCLAELLKFLQTHSVLDVLGSSHSEFVELLQDVRKCGFDKKWLDDVEKRALFPGSQVSQDALQKLLDSKHILTQHVKDLKHQLASSEAVLQSITQQEAQILQTRGALSDPIGY
;
A
#
# COMPACT_ATOMS: atom_id res chain seq x y z
N MET A 1 -6.09 5.24 55.18
CA MET A 1 -5.22 4.14 54.73
C MET A 1 -4.79 4.47 53.31
N LEU A 2 -3.48 4.59 53.08
CA LEU A 2 -2.87 4.90 51.79
C LEU A 2 -2.56 3.56 51.11
N SER A 3 -3.29 3.20 50.06
CA SER A 3 -3.01 1.98 49.31
C SER A 3 -1.83 2.23 48.38
N LYS A 4 -0.75 1.47 48.58
CA LYS A 4 0.44 1.44 47.74
C LYS A 4 0.07 1.06 46.31
N GLU A 5 0.52 1.88 45.37
CA GLU A 5 0.51 1.60 43.94
C GLU A 5 1.69 0.67 43.64
N ASP A 6 1.40 -0.54 43.13
CA ASP A 6 2.41 -1.56 42.85
C ASP A 6 3.28 -1.17 41.63
N PRO A 7 4.62 -1.17 41.70
CA PRO A 7 5.50 -0.83 40.58
C PRO A 7 5.66 -1.95 39.53
N SER A 8 5.00 -3.10 39.74
CA SER A 8 5.31 -4.35 39.03
C SER A 8 4.87 -4.36 37.56
N GLN A 9 4.03 -3.41 37.13
CA GLN A 9 3.46 -3.43 35.78
C GLN A 9 4.39 -2.87 34.69
N ASN A 10 5.50 -2.21 35.06
CA ASN A 10 6.45 -1.61 34.12
C ASN A 10 7.68 -2.51 33.83
N VAL A 11 8.03 -3.43 34.74
CA VAL A 11 9.27 -4.22 34.62
C VAL A 11 9.15 -5.36 33.59
N GLU A 12 7.96 -5.97 33.46
CA GLU A 12 7.72 -7.04 32.47
C GLU A 12 7.70 -6.51 31.04
N ASP A 13 7.24 -5.28 30.83
CA ASP A 13 7.07 -4.68 29.50
C ASP A 13 8.42 -4.36 28.84
N LEU A 14 9.40 -3.94 29.65
CA LEU A 14 10.79 -3.74 29.19
C LEU A 14 11.50 -5.06 28.88
N SER A 15 11.19 -6.13 29.62
CA SER A 15 11.76 -7.45 29.38
C SER A 15 11.21 -8.09 28.10
N SER A 16 9.95 -7.83 27.76
CA SER A 16 9.32 -8.36 26.55
C SER A 16 9.87 -7.68 25.28
N SER A 17 9.98 -6.35 25.31
CA SER A 17 10.50 -5.54 24.20
C SER A 17 11.98 -5.82 23.90
N SER A 18 12.82 -5.88 24.94
CA SER A 18 14.24 -6.19 24.79
C SER A 18 14.47 -7.62 24.25
N LEU A 19 13.62 -8.58 24.62
CA LEU A 19 13.70 -9.95 24.12
C LEU A 19 13.27 -10.06 22.66
N VAL A 20 12.19 -9.38 22.26
CA VAL A 20 11.76 -9.28 20.85
C VAL A 20 12.88 -8.71 19.99
N LYS A 21 13.44 -7.57 20.40
CA LYS A 21 14.48 -6.89 19.64
C LYS A 21 15.72 -7.77 19.45
N ARG A 22 16.17 -8.45 20.51
CA ARG A 22 17.33 -9.37 20.44
C ARG A 22 17.10 -10.55 19.50
N GLU A 23 15.90 -11.14 19.51
CA GLU A 23 15.56 -12.24 18.57
C GLU A 23 15.66 -11.76 17.12
N LEU A 24 15.09 -10.59 16.81
CA LEU A 24 15.12 -10.03 15.46
C LEU A 24 16.55 -9.63 15.02
N GLU A 25 17.33 -9.01 15.91
CA GLU A 25 18.75 -8.70 15.65
C GLU A 25 19.58 -9.97 15.37
N GLN A 26 19.27 -11.08 16.03
CA GLN A 26 19.92 -12.36 15.74
C GLN A 26 19.57 -12.86 14.34
N LEU A 27 18.33 -12.70 13.88
CA LEU A 27 17.92 -13.06 12.53
C LEU A 27 18.56 -12.15 11.46
N LEU A 28 18.72 -10.86 11.76
CA LEU A 28 19.48 -9.92 10.93
C LEU A 28 20.95 -10.34 10.80
N SER A 29 21.60 -10.64 11.92
CA SER A 29 23.01 -11.07 11.95
C SER A 29 23.24 -12.32 11.10
N LYS A 30 22.26 -13.23 11.07
CA LYS A 30 22.26 -14.44 10.24
C LYS A 30 21.80 -14.23 8.79
N LYS A 31 21.50 -12.98 8.39
CA LYS A 31 21.00 -12.60 7.06
C LYS A 31 19.71 -13.34 6.66
N HIS A 32 18.83 -13.57 7.62
CA HIS A 32 17.51 -14.19 7.38
C HIS A 32 16.35 -13.21 7.45
N LEU A 33 16.59 -12.01 7.96
CA LEU A 33 15.62 -10.93 8.07
C LEU A 33 16.21 -9.69 7.40
N ASP A 34 15.37 -8.92 6.71
CA ASP A 34 15.81 -7.68 6.10
C ASP A 34 15.90 -6.56 7.14
N TYR A 35 16.97 -5.76 7.06
CA TYR A 35 17.23 -4.68 8.02
C TYR A 35 16.08 -3.68 8.11
N GLU A 36 15.46 -3.36 6.98
CA GLU A 36 14.31 -2.46 6.90
C GLU A 36 13.08 -2.95 7.67
N ASN A 37 12.98 -4.26 7.94
CA ASN A 37 11.86 -4.85 8.65
C ASN A 37 12.03 -4.79 10.17
N LEU A 38 13.24 -4.51 10.68
CA LEU A 38 13.55 -4.59 12.10
C LEU A 38 12.65 -3.70 12.96
N SER A 39 12.56 -2.40 12.63
CA SER A 39 11.80 -1.45 13.43
C SER A 39 10.31 -1.80 13.41
N LEU A 40 9.78 -2.05 12.21
CA LEU A 40 8.37 -2.40 11.99
C LEU A 40 7.97 -3.64 12.81
N LEU A 41 8.77 -4.71 12.72
CA LEU A 41 8.48 -5.95 13.43
C LEU A 41 8.69 -5.82 14.94
N THR A 42 9.69 -5.06 15.38
CA THR A 42 9.91 -4.80 16.82
C THR A 42 8.69 -4.10 17.41
N ASP A 43 8.26 -3.00 16.80
CA ASP A 43 7.10 -2.22 17.26
C ASP A 43 5.81 -3.04 17.19
N PHE A 44 5.66 -3.86 16.15
CA PHE A 44 4.51 -4.73 15.98
C PHE A 44 4.42 -5.79 17.07
N PHE A 45 5.51 -6.52 17.34
CA PHE A 45 5.50 -7.60 18.33
C PHE A 45 5.42 -7.11 19.78
N VAL A 46 5.85 -5.89 20.06
CA VAL A 46 5.61 -5.25 21.36
C VAL A 46 4.11 -5.04 21.57
N LYS A 47 3.38 -4.58 20.55
CA LYS A 47 1.92 -4.35 20.63
C LYS A 47 1.11 -5.64 20.52
N HIS A 48 1.63 -6.63 19.80
CA HIS A 48 0.93 -7.88 19.48
C HIS A 48 1.79 -9.11 19.82
N PRO A 49 2.15 -9.31 21.10
CA PRO A 49 3.07 -10.39 21.49
C PRO A 49 2.51 -11.80 21.27
N SER A 50 1.18 -11.94 21.13
CA SER A 50 0.52 -13.21 20.81
C SER A 50 0.76 -13.69 19.38
N VAL A 51 1.07 -12.78 18.45
CA VAL A 51 1.30 -13.11 17.03
C VAL A 51 2.69 -13.71 16.80
N ARG A 52 3.65 -13.46 17.70
CA ARG A 52 5.03 -13.93 17.54
C ARG A 52 5.11 -15.47 17.49
N LEU A 53 6.00 -15.99 16.65
CA LEU A 53 6.30 -17.43 16.58
C LEU A 53 7.08 -17.86 17.83
N LYS A 54 6.37 -18.45 18.79
CA LYS A 54 6.96 -18.91 20.07
C LYS A 54 7.62 -20.29 20.00
N ASP A 55 7.42 -21.02 18.91
CA ASP A 55 8.01 -22.34 18.73
C ASP A 55 9.54 -22.24 18.59
N THR A 56 10.24 -22.80 19.57
CA THR A 56 11.71 -22.80 19.64
C THR A 56 12.34 -23.86 18.75
N SER A 57 11.57 -24.81 18.22
CA SER A 57 12.05 -25.84 17.29
C SER A 57 12.27 -25.30 15.87
N LEU A 58 11.66 -24.15 15.54
CA LEU A 58 11.78 -23.53 14.24
C LEU A 58 13.20 -23.01 14.00
N SER A 59 13.76 -23.37 12.83
CA SER A 59 15.06 -22.86 12.42
C SER A 59 15.06 -21.34 12.25
N ASN A 60 16.21 -20.69 12.48
CA ASN A 60 16.37 -19.25 12.24
C ASN A 60 16.02 -18.86 10.80
N ARG A 61 16.33 -19.73 9.84
CA ARG A 61 16.00 -19.51 8.43
C ARG A 61 14.49 -19.44 8.22
N TYR A 62 13.75 -20.37 8.80
CA TYR A 62 12.29 -20.38 8.71
C TYR A 62 11.68 -19.16 9.42
N LYS A 63 12.13 -18.85 10.64
CA LYS A 63 11.65 -17.67 11.38
C LYS A 63 11.90 -16.37 10.62
N GLY A 64 13.07 -16.20 10.02
CA GLY A 64 13.38 -15.03 9.20
C GLY A 64 12.48 -14.91 7.98
N TYR A 65 12.28 -16.01 7.24
CA TYR A 65 11.31 -16.05 6.13
C TYR A 65 9.90 -15.66 6.58
N ALA A 66 9.40 -16.30 7.63
CA ALA A 66 8.07 -16.02 8.17
C ALA A 66 7.89 -14.56 8.60
N TYR A 67 8.89 -13.99 9.27
CA TYR A 67 8.85 -12.59 9.69
C TYR A 67 8.98 -11.60 8.51
N ASN A 68 9.69 -11.95 7.45
CA ASN A 68 9.69 -11.16 6.22
C ASN A 68 8.32 -11.18 5.54
N CYS A 69 7.66 -12.34 5.41
CA CYS A 69 6.29 -12.42 4.89
C CYS A 69 5.32 -11.58 5.73
N LEU A 70 5.43 -11.65 7.06
CA LEU A 70 4.62 -10.81 7.94
C LEU A 70 4.91 -9.32 7.73
N ALA A 71 6.18 -8.94 7.59
CA ALA A 71 6.56 -7.54 7.35
C ALA A 71 6.00 -7.01 6.04
N GLU A 72 5.98 -7.80 4.97
CA GLU A 72 5.35 -7.43 3.69
C GLU A 72 3.85 -7.17 3.85
N LEU A 73 3.13 -8.07 4.51
CA LEU A 73 1.70 -7.86 4.83
C LEU A 73 1.49 -6.60 5.66
N LEU A 74 2.32 -6.36 6.69
CA LEU A 74 2.20 -5.17 7.54
C LEU A 74 2.47 -3.87 6.76
N LYS A 75 3.49 -3.85 5.91
CA LYS A 75 3.77 -2.70 5.03
C LYS A 75 2.60 -2.46 4.08
N PHE A 76 2.08 -3.52 3.45
CA PHE A 76 0.92 -3.42 2.58
C PHE A 76 -0.28 -2.78 3.28
N LEU A 77 -0.59 -3.24 4.51
CA LEU A 77 -1.68 -2.69 5.32
C LEU A 77 -1.45 -1.23 5.77
N GLN A 78 -0.19 -0.78 5.83
CA GLN A 78 0.14 0.62 6.17
C GLN A 78 0.04 1.55 4.97
N THR A 79 0.30 1.05 3.76
CA THR A 79 0.38 1.86 2.54
C THR A 79 -0.90 1.86 1.71
N HIS A 80 -1.77 0.85 1.88
CA HIS A 80 -2.99 0.71 1.11
C HIS A 80 -4.22 1.11 1.92
N SER A 81 -5.12 1.85 1.27
CA SER A 81 -6.43 2.11 1.85
C SER A 81 -7.33 0.88 1.72
N VAL A 82 -8.38 0.81 2.53
CA VAL A 82 -9.41 -0.24 2.41
C VAL A 82 -10.03 -0.27 1.01
N LEU A 83 -10.16 0.89 0.36
CA LEU A 83 -10.68 0.96 -1.02
C LEU A 83 -9.72 0.33 -2.04
N ASP A 84 -8.41 0.41 -1.82
CA ASP A 84 -7.44 -0.22 -2.69
C ASP A 84 -7.48 -1.74 -2.52
N VAL A 85 -7.62 -2.23 -1.28
CA VAL A 85 -7.75 -3.66 -0.97
C VAL A 85 -9.04 -4.27 -1.53
N LEU A 86 -10.14 -3.51 -1.53
CA LEU A 86 -11.40 -3.92 -2.15
C LEU A 86 -11.38 -3.82 -3.68
N GLY A 87 -10.41 -3.11 -4.24
CA GLY A 87 -10.31 -2.82 -5.67
C GLY A 87 -9.01 -3.35 -6.26
N SER A 88 -8.14 -2.42 -6.67
CA SER A 88 -6.97 -2.70 -7.50
C SER A 88 -5.94 -3.62 -6.86
N SER A 89 -5.84 -3.63 -5.54
CA SER A 89 -4.82 -4.38 -4.79
C SER A 89 -5.38 -5.63 -4.12
N HIS A 90 -6.60 -6.05 -4.47
CA HIS A 90 -7.23 -7.22 -3.87
C HIS A 90 -6.42 -8.50 -4.04
N SER A 91 -5.90 -8.76 -5.25
CA SER A 91 -5.11 -9.97 -5.53
C SER A 91 -3.82 -9.99 -4.71
N GLU A 92 -3.11 -8.88 -4.65
CA GLU A 92 -1.86 -8.75 -3.87
C GLU A 92 -2.12 -8.96 -2.37
N PHE A 93 -3.19 -8.37 -1.83
CA PHE A 93 -3.60 -8.61 -0.44
C PHE A 93 -3.85 -10.10 -0.15
N VAL A 94 -4.57 -10.79 -1.03
CA VAL A 94 -4.89 -12.21 -0.88
C VAL A 94 -3.62 -13.07 -0.92
N GLU A 95 -2.69 -12.79 -1.83
CA GLU A 95 -1.41 -13.49 -1.93
C GLU A 95 -0.58 -13.31 -0.65
N LEU A 96 -0.40 -12.06 -0.20
CA LEU A 96 0.33 -11.75 1.03
C LEU A 96 -0.29 -12.45 2.25
N LEU A 97 -1.62 -12.41 2.38
CA LEU A 97 -2.31 -13.07 3.48
C LEU A 97 -2.14 -14.59 3.44
N GLN A 98 -2.15 -15.20 2.26
CA GLN A 98 -1.92 -16.64 2.09
C GLN A 98 -0.49 -17.04 2.48
N ASP A 99 0.51 -16.25 2.12
CA ASP A 99 1.90 -16.54 2.47
C ASP A 99 2.14 -16.46 3.98
N VAL A 100 1.56 -15.46 4.64
CA VAL A 100 1.58 -15.37 6.11
C VAL A 100 0.81 -16.54 6.74
N ARG A 101 -0.31 -16.98 6.19
CA ARG A 101 -1.06 -18.17 6.68
C ARG A 101 -0.22 -19.45 6.64
N LYS A 102 0.69 -19.61 5.68
CA LYS A 102 1.62 -20.77 5.59
C LYS A 102 2.71 -20.74 6.65
N CYS A 103 2.93 -19.59 7.30
CA CYS A 103 4.04 -19.36 8.23
C CYS A 103 3.71 -19.66 9.70
N GLY A 104 2.56 -20.29 9.99
CA GLY A 104 2.22 -20.75 11.34
C GLY A 104 1.84 -19.65 12.34
N PHE A 105 1.52 -18.45 11.86
CA PHE A 105 1.02 -17.35 12.68
C PHE A 105 -0.39 -17.62 13.23
N ASP A 106 -0.78 -16.85 14.25
CA ASP A 106 -2.09 -16.97 14.89
C ASP A 106 -3.24 -16.79 13.87
N LYS A 107 -4.01 -17.86 13.66
CA LYS A 107 -5.07 -17.89 12.66
C LYS A 107 -6.17 -16.88 12.98
N LYS A 108 -6.53 -16.74 14.25
CA LYS A 108 -7.58 -15.81 14.67
C LYS A 108 -7.20 -14.37 14.36
N TRP A 109 -5.95 -13.98 14.63
CA TRP A 109 -5.44 -12.66 14.29
C TRP A 109 -5.47 -12.43 12.77
N LEU A 110 -5.08 -13.41 11.96
CA LEU A 110 -5.15 -13.32 10.50
C LEU A 110 -6.59 -13.19 9.97
N ASP A 111 -7.51 -13.98 10.51
CA ASP A 111 -8.94 -13.91 10.15
C ASP A 111 -9.53 -12.55 10.53
N ASP A 112 -9.11 -11.98 11.67
CA ASP A 112 -9.50 -10.63 12.08
C ASP A 112 -8.90 -9.55 11.17
N VAL A 113 -7.68 -9.71 10.67
CA VAL A 113 -7.07 -8.82 9.66
C VAL A 113 -7.85 -8.89 8.35
N GLU A 114 -8.09 -10.09 7.84
CA GLU A 114 -8.89 -10.33 6.62
C GLU A 114 -10.27 -9.71 6.74
N LYS A 115 -10.95 -9.93 7.86
CA LYS A 115 -12.27 -9.38 8.12
C LYS A 115 -12.26 -7.85 8.12
N ARG A 116 -11.30 -7.21 8.79
CA ARG A 116 -11.22 -5.73 8.81
C ARG A 116 -10.90 -5.14 7.44
N ALA A 117 -10.07 -5.83 6.66
CA ALA A 117 -9.66 -5.37 5.33
C ALA A 117 -10.77 -5.52 4.28
N LEU A 118 -11.52 -6.63 4.32
CA LEU A 118 -12.58 -6.95 3.35
C LEU A 118 -13.96 -6.47 3.78
N PHE A 119 -14.18 -6.29 5.09
CA PHE A 119 -15.46 -5.87 5.67
C PHE A 119 -15.21 -4.75 6.69
N PRO A 120 -14.86 -3.52 6.24
CA PRO A 120 -14.73 -2.37 7.11
C PRO A 120 -16.07 -2.18 7.83
N GLY A 121 -16.11 -2.52 9.12
CA GLY A 121 -17.33 -2.96 9.79
C GLY A 121 -18.53 -2.01 9.64
N SER A 122 -19.72 -2.60 9.44
CA SER A 122 -21.12 -2.13 9.62
C SER A 122 -21.57 -0.70 9.31
N GLN A 123 -20.70 0.32 9.28
CA GLN A 123 -21.07 1.72 9.07
C GLN A 123 -21.20 2.07 7.59
N VAL A 124 -20.60 1.28 6.70
CA VAL A 124 -20.73 1.45 5.26
C VAL A 124 -21.30 0.17 4.66
N SER A 125 -22.47 0.27 4.03
CA SER A 125 -23.08 -0.84 3.30
C SER A 125 -22.14 -1.28 2.16
N GLN A 126 -21.95 -2.60 1.99
CA GLN A 126 -21.18 -3.16 0.89
C GLN A 126 -21.69 -2.67 -0.49
N ASP A 127 -23.00 -2.47 -0.63
CA ASP A 127 -23.61 -1.88 -1.82
C ASP A 127 -23.18 -0.43 -2.05
N ALA A 128 -23.02 0.36 -0.98
CA ALA A 128 -22.54 1.73 -1.09
C ALA A 128 -21.05 1.79 -1.49
N LEU A 129 -20.23 0.87 -0.97
CA LEU A 129 -18.83 0.74 -1.38
C LEU A 129 -18.71 0.31 -2.84
N GLN A 130 -19.52 -0.66 -3.28
CA GLN A 130 -19.52 -1.11 -4.66
C GLN A 130 -19.91 0.03 -5.62
N LYS A 131 -20.99 0.75 -5.32
CA LYS A 131 -21.40 1.94 -6.09
C LYS A 131 -20.32 3.02 -6.15
N LEU A 132 -19.58 3.21 -5.05
CA LEU A 132 -18.47 4.16 -5.01
C LEU A 132 -17.30 3.70 -5.91
N LEU A 133 -16.95 2.41 -5.88
CA LEU A 133 -15.92 1.84 -6.74
C LEU A 133 -16.30 1.93 -8.22
N ASP A 134 -17.54 1.61 -8.55
CA ASP A 134 -18.06 1.72 -9.92
C ASP A 134 -18.03 3.19 -10.39
N SER A 135 -18.44 4.12 -9.53
CA SER A 135 -18.38 5.57 -9.80
C SER A 135 -16.95 6.05 -10.02
N LYS A 136 -15.98 5.58 -9.20
CA LYS A 136 -14.55 5.87 -9.38
C LYS A 136 -14.05 5.35 -10.73
N HIS A 137 -14.48 4.16 -11.14
CA HIS A 137 -14.11 3.58 -12.43
C HIS A 137 -14.63 4.42 -13.61
N ILE A 138 -15.93 4.76 -13.59
CA ILE A 138 -16.56 5.62 -14.61
C ILE A 138 -15.84 6.97 -14.70
N LEU A 139 -15.59 7.61 -13.55
CA LEU A 139 -14.90 8.90 -13.53
C LEU A 139 -13.47 8.81 -14.09
N THR A 140 -12.74 7.74 -13.75
CA THR A 140 -11.39 7.50 -14.28
C THR A 140 -11.41 7.34 -15.80
N GLN A 141 -12.43 6.66 -16.34
CA GLN A 141 -12.59 6.51 -17.78
C GLN A 141 -12.91 7.85 -18.46
N HIS A 142 -13.85 8.63 -17.90
CA HIS A 142 -14.16 9.96 -18.42
C HIS A 142 -12.95 10.90 -18.42
N VAL A 143 -12.11 10.85 -17.39
CA VAL A 143 -10.86 11.64 -17.34
C VAL A 143 -9.90 11.23 -18.45
N LYS A 144 -9.76 9.94 -18.74
CA LYS A 144 -8.96 9.47 -19.88
C LYS A 144 -9.53 9.97 -21.21
N ASP A 145 -10.84 9.88 -21.41
CA ASP A 145 -11.49 10.29 -22.64
C ASP A 145 -11.35 11.81 -22.86
N LEU A 146 -11.54 12.62 -21.81
CA LEU A 146 -11.32 14.06 -21.85
C LEU A 146 -9.86 14.40 -22.17
N LYS A 147 -8.89 13.65 -21.63
CA LYS A 147 -7.47 13.84 -21.96
C LYS A 147 -7.19 13.58 -23.44
N HIS A 148 -7.82 12.54 -24.02
CA HIS A 148 -7.73 12.27 -25.46
C HIS A 148 -8.38 13.36 -26.31
N GLN A 149 -9.56 13.83 -25.91
CA GLN A 149 -10.24 14.93 -26.61
C GLN A 149 -9.43 16.23 -26.57
N LEU A 150 -8.84 16.55 -25.42
CA LEU A 150 -7.98 17.72 -25.26
C LEU A 150 -6.76 17.63 -26.20
N ALA A 151 -6.06 16.49 -26.23
CA ALA A 151 -4.93 16.27 -27.14
C ALA A 151 -5.35 16.38 -28.62
N SER A 152 -6.52 15.86 -28.98
CA SER A 152 -7.07 16.00 -30.34
C SER A 152 -7.38 17.45 -30.68
N SER A 153 -7.98 18.21 -29.76
CA SER A 153 -8.30 19.63 -30.00
C SER A 153 -7.03 20.47 -30.10
N GLU A 154 -6.00 20.17 -29.31
CA GLU A 154 -4.71 20.83 -29.38
C GLU A 154 -4.04 20.60 -30.75
N ALA A 155 -4.07 19.37 -31.26
CA ALA A 155 -3.55 19.05 -32.60
C ALA A 155 -4.29 19.81 -33.72
N VAL A 156 -5.62 19.96 -33.61
CA VAL A 156 -6.41 20.75 -34.56
C VAL A 156 -6.02 22.23 -34.52
N LEU A 157 -5.87 22.81 -33.32
CA LEU A 157 -5.45 24.21 -33.17
C LEU A 157 -4.05 24.47 -33.74
N GLN A 158 -3.11 23.54 -33.53
CA GLN A 158 -1.77 23.61 -34.14
C GLN A 158 -1.85 23.58 -35.68
N SER A 159 -2.69 22.70 -36.24
CA SER A 159 -2.91 22.64 -37.68
C SER A 159 -3.47 23.95 -38.25
N ILE A 160 -4.48 24.53 -37.59
CA ILE A 160 -5.08 25.82 -38.00
C ILE A 160 -4.03 26.94 -37.96
N THR A 161 -3.27 27.03 -36.87
CA THR A 161 -2.21 28.04 -36.71
C THR A 161 -1.17 27.94 -37.83
N GLN A 162 -0.79 26.72 -38.20
CA GLN A 162 0.13 26.47 -39.31
C GLN A 162 -0.47 26.89 -40.65
N GLN A 163 -1.76 26.62 -40.87
CA GLN A 163 -2.46 26.98 -42.09
C GLN A 163 -2.61 28.50 -42.24
N GLU A 164 -2.93 29.21 -41.16
CA GLU A 164 -2.99 30.68 -41.16
C GLU A 164 -1.63 31.31 -41.50
N ALA A 165 -0.54 30.78 -40.94
CA ALA A 165 0.81 31.25 -41.25
C ALA A 165 1.17 31.08 -42.74
N GLN A 166 0.78 29.95 -43.36
CA GLN A 166 0.98 29.70 -44.80
C GLN A 166 0.17 30.66 -45.68
N ILE A 167 -1.08 30.95 -45.31
CA ILE A 167 -1.93 31.90 -46.03
C ILE A 167 -1.32 33.31 -45.97
N LEU A 168 -0.85 33.74 -44.80
CA LEU A 168 -0.20 35.05 -44.64
C LEU A 168 1.08 35.17 -45.46
N GLN A 169 1.93 34.12 -45.49
CA GLN A 169 3.12 34.09 -46.35
C GLN A 169 2.76 34.21 -47.83
N THR A 170 1.77 33.44 -48.29
CA THR A 170 1.36 33.42 -49.70
C THR A 170 0.78 34.78 -50.11
N ARG A 171 -0.01 35.42 -49.23
CA ARG A 171 -0.53 36.77 -49.45
C ARG A 171 0.59 37.81 -49.53
N GLY A 172 1.62 37.69 -48.70
CA GLY A 172 2.81 38.55 -48.77
C GLY A 172 3.49 38.45 -50.14
N ALA A 173 3.80 37.22 -50.57
CA ALA A 173 4.44 36.96 -51.86
C ALA A 173 3.64 37.44 -53.08
N LEU A 174 2.30 37.44 -53.00
CA LEU A 174 1.42 37.96 -54.06
C LEU A 174 1.31 39.50 -54.06
N SER A 175 1.64 40.16 -52.95
CA SER A 175 1.57 41.62 -52.82
C SER A 175 2.88 42.33 -53.18
N ASP A 176 3.95 41.57 -53.40
CA ASP A 176 5.24 42.12 -53.84
C ASP A 176 5.11 42.65 -55.28
N PRO A 177 5.54 43.90 -55.55
CA PRO A 177 5.44 44.47 -56.88
C PRO A 177 6.31 43.68 -57.86
N ILE A 178 5.73 43.34 -59.02
CA ILE A 178 6.48 42.84 -60.16
C ILE A 178 7.38 44.01 -60.59
N GLY A 179 8.66 43.94 -60.23
CA GLY A 179 9.65 44.96 -60.57
C GLY A 179 9.61 45.23 -62.08
N TYR A 180 9.28 46.47 -62.44
CA TYR A 180 9.50 47.03 -63.77
C TYR A 180 10.86 47.72 -63.82
#